data_AF-A0A1L5NI07-F1
#
_entry.id   AF-A0A1L5NI07-F1
#
_cell.length_a   1.000
_cell.length_b   1.000
_cell.length_c   1.000
_cell.angle_alpha   90.00
_cell.angle_beta   90.00
_cell.angle_gamma   90.00
#
_symmetry.space_group_name_H-M   'P 1'
#
loop_
_entity.id
_entity.type
_entity.pdbx_description
1 polymer ?
#
loop_
_entity_poly.entity_id
_entity_poly.type
_entity_poly.pdbx_seq_one_letter_code
_entity_poly.pdbx_strand_id
1 'polypeptide(L)'
;MVILVRLLRVALFTILCIVVFAALFEFLNAVPTYLFLPDHVEGGVAYRSGMVLFGALWWGVVFRAPGYLFYGTVPLLIVLGVTEWRSMKSWRWYLAIWFIAGLVATGFPISYPLRLAAMLLAAAAASYLYWLLAGKSAGDRLDGWRSRERYGSFKFVNYAAYAVLAYLAYQLAGYVYHGGKLIWVSYVSEPGPGTPPFQVKFERRLTASQKVAMMDFPDPASCLKKAETDAPPLDRLKEMDWDRIDNTDDAEVCMFRLLGSYENLSYATDWFEAQGFRVPDNFSSARPNAERDGTQRISASYSIRKNGPKFPTRGIVRRAFRSIPYGMIVNATWSKDGKQLLWVETDFSTL
;
A
#
# COMPACT_ATOMS: atom_id res chain seq x y z
N MET A 1 -32.80 -12.70 -7.67
CA MET A 1 -31.63 -13.11 -8.49
C MET A 1 -31.28 -12.11 -9.59
N VAL A 2 -32.25 -11.60 -10.37
CA VAL A 2 -31.99 -10.70 -11.52
C VAL A 2 -31.22 -9.42 -11.14
N ILE A 3 -31.57 -8.78 -10.02
CA ILE A 3 -30.92 -7.54 -9.56
C ILE A 3 -29.45 -7.80 -9.16
N LEU A 4 -29.18 -8.92 -8.47
CA LEU A 4 -27.84 -9.30 -8.04
C LEU A 4 -26.90 -9.58 -9.23
N VAL A 5 -27.39 -10.30 -10.24
CA VAL A 5 -26.63 -10.59 -11.46
C VAL A 5 -26.32 -9.30 -12.23
N ARG A 6 -27.26 -8.35 -12.25
CA ARG A 6 -27.07 -7.04 -12.89
C ARG A 6 -26.00 -6.21 -12.17
N LEU A 7 -26.05 -6.15 -10.84
CA LEU A 7 -25.04 -5.46 -10.03
C LEU A 7 -23.65 -6.09 -10.18
N LEU A 8 -23.57 -7.43 -10.22
CA LEU A 8 -22.30 -8.13 -10.44
C LEU A 8 -21.71 -7.82 -11.82
N ARG A 9 -22.56 -7.80 -12.87
CA ARG A 9 -22.15 -7.45 -14.22
C ARG A 9 -21.59 -6.02 -14.27
N VAL A 10 -22.27 -5.07 -13.65
CA VAL A 10 -21.80 -3.68 -13.52
C VAL A 10 -20.46 -3.65 -12.80
N ALA A 11 -20.30 -4.36 -11.68
CA ALA A 11 -19.04 -4.44 -10.95
C ALA A 11 -17.88 -5.00 -11.79
N LEU A 12 -18.09 -6.13 -12.46
CA LEU A 12 -17.06 -6.76 -13.29
C LEU A 12 -16.65 -5.87 -14.47
N PHE A 13 -17.62 -5.23 -15.13
CA PHE A 13 -17.32 -4.33 -16.25
C PHE A 13 -16.65 -3.04 -15.81
N THR A 14 -17.02 -2.49 -14.65
CA THR A 14 -16.32 -1.34 -14.06
C THR A 14 -14.88 -1.69 -13.74
N ILE A 15 -14.62 -2.84 -13.10
CA ILE A 15 -13.26 -3.32 -12.79
C ILE A 15 -12.45 -3.48 -14.08
N LEU A 16 -13.02 -4.13 -15.10
CA LEU A 16 -12.36 -4.32 -16.40
C LEU A 16 -12.02 -2.98 -17.05
N CYS A 17 -12.96 -2.03 -17.07
CA CYS A 17 -12.75 -0.72 -17.67
C CYS A 17 -11.73 0.12 -16.90
N ILE A 18 -11.63 -0.02 -15.57
CA ILE A 18 -10.56 0.61 -14.77
C ILE A 18 -9.19 0.06 -15.18
N VAL A 19 -9.07 -1.27 -15.35
CA VAL A 19 -7.82 -1.91 -15.78
C VAL A 19 -7.44 -1.48 -17.19
N VAL A 20 -8.40 -1.48 -18.13
CA VAL A 20 -8.17 -1.05 -19.51
C VAL A 20 -7.80 0.44 -19.58
N PHE A 21 -8.49 1.29 -18.80
CA PHE A 21 -8.14 2.71 -18.71
C PHE A 21 -6.71 2.91 -18.22
N ALA A 22 -6.31 2.23 -17.15
CA ALA A 22 -4.97 2.33 -16.58
C ALA A 22 -3.89 1.88 -17.56
N ALA A 23 -4.11 0.76 -18.27
CA ALA A 23 -3.22 0.23 -19.29
C ALA A 23 -3.06 1.19 -20.47
N LEU A 24 -4.18 1.64 -21.04
CA LEU A 24 -4.20 2.53 -22.19
C LEU A 24 -3.60 3.90 -21.86
N PHE A 25 -3.88 4.42 -20.67
CA PHE A 25 -3.34 5.70 -20.23
C PHE A 25 -1.81 5.69 -20.25
N GLU A 26 -1.18 4.68 -19.64
CA GLU A 26 0.28 4.59 -19.59
C GLU A 26 0.90 4.34 -20.96
N PHE A 27 0.27 3.46 -21.76
CA PHE A 27 0.69 3.22 -23.12
C PHE A 27 0.67 4.51 -23.96
N LEU A 28 -0.45 5.24 -23.96
CA LEU A 28 -0.60 6.46 -24.74
C LEU A 28 0.28 7.60 -24.21
N ASN A 29 0.55 7.65 -22.91
CA ASN A 29 1.45 8.63 -22.32
C ASN A 29 2.92 8.34 -22.66
N ALA A 30 3.28 7.07 -22.86
CA ALA A 30 4.61 6.64 -23.29
C ALA A 30 4.88 6.88 -24.78
N VAL A 31 3.87 6.71 -25.65
CA VAL A 31 4.01 6.78 -27.13
C VAL A 31 4.74 8.04 -27.65
N PRO A 32 4.43 9.28 -27.20
CA PRO A 32 5.11 10.48 -27.70
C PRO A 32 6.61 10.50 -27.43
N THR A 33 7.03 10.00 -26.26
CA THR A 33 8.45 9.94 -25.87
C THR A 33 9.24 8.99 -26.77
N TYR A 34 8.60 7.98 -27.37
CA TYR A 34 9.26 7.00 -28.23
C TYR A 34 9.17 7.31 -29.73
N LEU A 35 8.12 8.02 -30.18
CA LEU A 35 7.96 8.36 -31.59
C LEU A 35 8.67 9.67 -31.99
N PHE A 36 8.96 10.57 -31.04
CA PHE A 36 9.45 11.92 -31.34
C PHE A 36 10.85 12.27 -30.79
N LEU A 37 11.55 11.35 -30.11
CA LEU A 37 12.94 11.55 -29.66
C LEU A 37 13.87 10.49 -30.29
N PRO A 38 14.43 10.73 -31.49
CA PRO A 38 15.72 10.17 -31.83
C PRO A 38 16.79 10.91 -31.01
N ASP A 39 17.85 10.22 -30.60
CA ASP A 39 19.06 10.79 -30.00
C ASP A 39 19.02 11.07 -28.48
N HIS A 40 19.03 10.01 -27.66
CA HIS A 40 19.89 9.97 -26.46
C HIS A 40 20.60 8.61 -26.40
N VAL A 41 21.75 8.56 -27.08
CA VAL A 41 22.77 7.53 -26.93
C VAL A 41 23.64 7.93 -25.75
N GLU A 42 23.28 7.54 -24.53
CA GLU A 42 24.22 7.40 -23.41
C GLU A 42 23.56 6.64 -22.26
N GLY A 43 24.03 5.41 -22.02
CA GLY A 43 23.53 4.53 -20.96
C GLY A 43 23.20 3.14 -21.47
N GLY A 44 24.23 2.36 -21.81
CA GLY A 44 24.09 0.98 -22.26
C GLY A 44 23.38 0.11 -21.23
N VAL A 45 22.26 -0.51 -21.63
CA VAL A 45 22.08 -1.96 -21.82
C VAL A 45 20.86 -2.10 -22.72
N ALA A 46 21.00 -2.88 -23.79
CA ALA A 46 19.99 -3.10 -24.82
C ALA A 46 18.61 -3.48 -24.26
N TYR A 47 17.65 -2.55 -24.26
CA TYR A 47 16.21 -2.86 -24.21
C TYR A 47 15.62 -2.64 -25.61
N ARG A 48 15.31 -3.75 -26.26
CA ARG A 48 14.66 -3.83 -27.57
C ARG A 48 13.37 -3.00 -27.56
N SER A 49 13.25 -2.05 -28.48
CA SER A 49 12.14 -1.08 -28.64
C SER A 49 10.71 -1.62 -28.38
N GLY A 50 10.40 -2.86 -28.73
CA GLY A 50 9.09 -3.47 -28.48
C GLY A 50 8.78 -3.84 -27.02
N MET A 51 9.82 -4.02 -26.19
CA MET A 51 9.68 -4.46 -24.79
C MET A 51 9.26 -3.31 -23.86
N VAL A 52 9.47 -2.07 -24.28
CA VAL A 52 9.24 -0.86 -23.47
C VAL A 52 7.79 -0.38 -23.55
N LEU A 53 7.15 -0.43 -24.73
CA LEU A 53 5.71 -0.18 -24.89
C LEU A 53 4.86 -1.26 -24.20
N PHE A 54 5.29 -2.52 -24.29
CA PHE A 54 4.72 -3.61 -23.50
C PHE A 54 4.94 -3.38 -22.00
N GLY A 55 6.11 -2.84 -21.62
CA GLY A 55 6.41 -2.39 -20.27
C GLY A 55 5.45 -1.32 -19.76
N ALA A 56 5.07 -0.33 -20.58
CA ALA A 56 4.10 0.70 -20.23
C ALA A 56 2.67 0.15 -20.05
N LEU A 57 2.23 -0.76 -20.93
CA LEU A 57 0.96 -1.46 -20.76
C LEU A 57 0.94 -2.28 -19.47
N TRP A 58 2.00 -3.04 -19.23
CA TRP A 58 2.18 -3.82 -18.01
C TRP A 58 2.21 -2.90 -16.78
N TRP A 59 2.88 -1.75 -16.89
CA TRP A 59 2.93 -0.75 -15.83
C TRP A 59 1.52 -0.26 -15.47
N GLY A 60 0.71 0.08 -16.47
CA GLY A 60 -0.67 0.50 -16.27
C GLY A 60 -1.54 -0.59 -15.64
N VAL A 61 -1.47 -1.83 -16.13
CA VAL A 61 -2.26 -2.96 -15.61
C VAL A 61 -1.87 -3.31 -14.18
N VAL A 62 -0.58 -3.42 -13.89
CA VAL A 62 -0.15 -3.98 -12.61
C VAL A 62 -0.05 -2.87 -11.56
N PHE A 63 0.44 -1.67 -11.88
CA PHE A 63 0.76 -0.65 -10.86
C PHE A 63 -0.36 0.36 -10.70
N ARG A 64 -0.88 0.85 -11.82
CA ARG A 64 -1.85 1.95 -11.82
C ARG A 64 -3.28 1.45 -11.62
N ALA A 65 -3.62 0.32 -12.25
CA ALA A 65 -4.95 -0.25 -12.13
C ALA A 65 -5.32 -0.61 -10.68
N PRO A 66 -4.47 -1.23 -9.84
CA PRO A 66 -4.83 -1.47 -8.45
C PRO A 66 -5.14 -0.18 -7.71
N GLY A 67 -4.32 0.86 -7.85
CA GLY A 67 -4.61 2.17 -7.22
C GLY A 67 -5.99 2.70 -7.65
N TYR A 68 -6.30 2.65 -8.93
CA TYR A 68 -7.62 3.05 -9.44
C TYR A 68 -8.75 2.12 -9.02
N LEU A 69 -8.47 0.83 -8.84
CA LEU A 69 -9.43 -0.12 -8.30
C LEU A 69 -9.69 0.15 -6.81
N PHE A 70 -8.67 0.49 -6.04
CA PHE A 70 -8.77 0.83 -4.62
C PHE A 70 -9.55 2.12 -4.39
N TYR A 71 -9.25 3.19 -5.13
CA TYR A 71 -9.87 4.51 -4.91
C TYR A 71 -11.10 4.78 -5.79
N GLY A 72 -11.15 4.20 -6.99
CA GLY A 72 -12.14 4.54 -8.01
C GLY A 72 -13.32 3.58 -8.11
N THR A 73 -13.18 2.31 -7.72
CA THR A 73 -14.23 1.29 -7.95
C THR A 73 -15.53 1.62 -7.21
N VAL A 74 -15.45 1.94 -5.92
CA VAL A 74 -16.64 2.22 -5.10
C VAL A 74 -17.43 3.44 -5.60
N PRO A 75 -16.83 4.64 -5.78
CA PRO A 75 -17.57 5.79 -6.30
C PRO A 75 -18.08 5.57 -7.73
N LEU A 76 -17.31 4.91 -8.61
CA LEU A 76 -17.79 4.58 -9.96
C LEU A 76 -18.97 3.61 -9.92
N LEU A 77 -18.97 2.62 -9.02
CA LEU A 77 -20.10 1.70 -8.88
C LEU A 77 -21.36 2.38 -8.40
N ILE A 78 -21.26 3.35 -7.50
CA ILE A 78 -22.41 4.15 -7.05
C ILE A 78 -22.98 4.93 -8.23
N VAL A 79 -22.14 5.67 -8.95
CA VAL A 79 -22.57 6.50 -10.09
C VAL A 79 -23.14 5.63 -11.21
N LEU A 80 -22.45 4.56 -11.60
CA LEU A 80 -22.87 3.65 -12.67
C LEU A 80 -24.10 2.82 -12.28
N GLY A 81 -24.25 2.49 -11.00
CA GLY A 81 -25.47 1.86 -10.47
C GLY A 81 -26.69 2.78 -10.59
N VAL A 82 -26.52 4.07 -10.29
CA VAL A 82 -27.58 5.08 -10.41
C VAL A 82 -27.96 5.33 -11.88
N THR A 83 -26.98 5.37 -12.80
CA THR A 83 -27.27 5.58 -14.23
C THR A 83 -27.95 4.38 -14.87
N GLU A 84 -27.56 3.16 -14.47
CA GLU A 84 -28.24 1.91 -14.84
C GLU A 84 -29.66 1.86 -14.26
N TRP A 85 -29.86 2.32 -13.02
CA TRP A 85 -31.19 2.42 -12.40
C TRP A 85 -32.10 3.38 -13.16
N ARG A 86 -31.58 4.57 -13.52
CA ARG A 86 -32.29 5.57 -14.32
C ARG A 86 -32.40 5.22 -15.80
N SER A 87 -31.94 4.03 -16.22
CA SER A 87 -31.98 3.55 -17.61
C SER A 87 -31.40 4.56 -18.60
N MET A 88 -30.29 5.22 -18.24
CA MET A 88 -29.62 6.16 -19.14
C MET A 88 -28.88 5.38 -20.23
N LYS A 89 -29.41 5.43 -21.46
CA LYS A 89 -28.93 4.63 -22.61
C LYS A 89 -27.87 5.34 -23.46
N SER A 90 -27.74 6.65 -23.33
CA SER A 90 -26.84 7.44 -24.18
C SER A 90 -25.37 7.22 -23.79
N TRP A 91 -24.56 6.85 -24.78
CA TRP A 91 -23.11 6.69 -24.62
C TRP A 91 -22.44 7.96 -24.07
N ARG A 92 -23.02 9.14 -24.34
CA ARG A 92 -22.52 10.45 -23.89
C ARG A 92 -22.44 10.55 -22.37
N TRP A 93 -23.37 9.92 -21.64
CA TRP A 93 -23.36 9.92 -20.17
C TRP A 93 -22.22 9.09 -19.62
N TYR A 94 -21.99 7.90 -20.17
CA TYR A 94 -20.84 7.07 -19.80
C TYR A 94 -19.53 7.77 -20.13
N LEU A 95 -19.44 8.47 -21.27
CA LEU A 95 -18.28 9.27 -21.63
C LEU A 95 -17.99 10.35 -20.59
N ALA A 96 -19.00 11.13 -20.20
CA ALA A 96 -18.86 12.16 -19.18
C ALA A 96 -18.37 11.58 -17.84
N ILE A 97 -18.93 10.44 -17.40
CA ILE A 97 -18.53 9.78 -16.15
C ILE A 97 -17.06 9.34 -16.19
N TRP A 98 -16.64 8.69 -17.28
CA TRP A 98 -15.27 8.23 -17.43
C TRP A 98 -14.27 9.38 -17.62
N PHE A 99 -14.67 10.49 -18.26
CA PHE A 99 -13.85 11.71 -18.32
C PHE A 99 -13.65 12.35 -16.97
N ILE A 100 -14.72 12.53 -16.19
CA ILE A 100 -14.63 13.09 -14.83
C ILE A 100 -13.77 12.16 -13.95
N ALA A 101 -14.02 10.85 -14.00
CA ALA A 101 -13.22 9.88 -13.25
C ALA A 101 -11.74 9.90 -13.67
N GLY A 102 -11.45 9.98 -14.97
CA GLY A 102 -10.09 10.08 -15.50
C GLY A 102 -9.36 11.36 -15.07
N LEU A 103 -10.05 12.50 -15.06
CA LEU A 103 -9.51 13.77 -14.59
C LEU A 103 -9.16 13.73 -13.10
N VAL A 104 -10.07 13.21 -12.28
CA VAL A 104 -9.84 13.05 -10.84
C VAL A 104 -8.69 12.08 -10.58
N ALA A 105 -8.67 10.93 -11.27
CA ALA A 105 -7.64 9.90 -11.11
C ALA A 105 -6.24 10.31 -11.60
N THR A 106 -6.14 11.35 -12.43
CA THR A 106 -4.87 11.83 -12.99
C THR A 106 -4.41 13.17 -12.44
N GLY A 107 -5.22 13.82 -11.58
CA GLY A 107 -4.87 15.06 -10.88
C GLY A 107 -4.93 16.31 -11.78
N PHE A 108 -5.86 16.36 -12.73
CA PHE A 108 -6.05 17.49 -13.66
C PHE A 108 -4.76 17.95 -14.35
N PRO A 109 -4.21 17.16 -15.31
CA PRO A 109 -2.93 17.44 -15.97
C PRO A 109 -3.03 18.55 -17.03
N ILE A 110 -3.65 19.69 -16.71
CA ILE A 110 -3.86 20.81 -17.65
C ILE A 110 -2.52 21.36 -18.15
N SER A 111 -1.49 21.32 -17.32
CA SER A 111 -0.13 21.77 -17.62
C SER A 111 0.65 20.82 -18.54
N TYR A 112 0.12 19.63 -18.85
CA TYR A 112 0.82 18.59 -19.61
C TYR A 112 -0.07 18.09 -20.77
N PRO A 113 -0.02 18.73 -21.95
CA PRO A 113 -0.97 18.48 -23.04
C PRO A 113 -0.94 17.04 -23.56
N LEU A 114 0.23 16.40 -23.58
CA LEU A 114 0.37 15.00 -23.98
C LEU A 114 -0.33 14.04 -23.00
N ARG A 115 -0.16 14.30 -21.71
CA ARG A 115 -0.79 13.51 -20.64
C ARG A 115 -2.30 13.71 -20.62
N LEU A 116 -2.77 14.92 -20.93
CA LEU A 116 -4.19 15.22 -21.11
C LEU A 116 -4.77 14.46 -22.31
N ALA A 117 -4.09 14.46 -23.46
CA ALA A 117 -4.53 13.72 -24.64
C ALA A 117 -4.60 12.20 -24.38
N ALA A 118 -3.59 11.63 -23.71
CA ALA A 118 -3.58 10.23 -23.30
C ALA A 118 -4.76 9.88 -22.37
N MET A 119 -5.07 10.75 -21.40
CA MET A 119 -6.22 10.60 -20.52
C MET A 119 -7.54 10.62 -21.28
N LEU A 120 -7.74 11.60 -22.17
CA LEU A 120 -8.98 11.72 -22.95
C LEU A 120 -9.21 10.51 -23.85
N LEU A 121 -8.17 10.04 -24.54
CA LEU A 121 -8.26 8.87 -25.40
C LEU A 121 -8.51 7.58 -24.61
N ALA A 122 -7.81 7.38 -23.49
CA ALA A 122 -8.01 6.22 -22.63
C ALA A 122 -9.42 6.20 -22.02
N ALA A 123 -9.92 7.35 -21.55
CA ALA A 123 -11.27 7.47 -20.99
C ALA A 123 -12.36 7.29 -22.05
N ALA A 124 -12.15 7.78 -23.28
CA ALA A 124 -13.07 7.54 -24.39
C ALA A 124 -13.14 6.05 -24.75
N ALA A 125 -12.00 5.37 -24.81
CA ALA A 125 -11.93 3.93 -25.07
C ALA A 125 -12.60 3.11 -23.94
N ALA A 126 -12.31 3.42 -22.68
CA ALA A 126 -12.91 2.77 -21.52
C ALA A 126 -14.43 3.00 -21.46
N SER A 127 -14.89 4.20 -21.78
CA SER A 127 -16.31 4.55 -21.88
C SER A 127 -17.02 3.77 -22.97
N TYR A 128 -16.44 3.73 -24.18
CA TYR A 128 -17.01 3.01 -25.30
C TYR A 128 -17.08 1.51 -25.00
N LEU A 129 -16.03 0.94 -24.42
CA LEU A 129 -16.00 -0.44 -23.97
C LEU A 129 -17.07 -0.73 -22.90
N TYR A 130 -17.19 0.14 -21.90
CA TYR A 130 -18.21 0.01 -20.86
C TYR A 130 -19.62 0.05 -21.45
N TRP A 131 -19.88 0.99 -22.37
CA TRP A 131 -21.17 1.11 -23.04
C TRP A 131 -21.49 -0.12 -23.91
N LEU A 132 -20.51 -0.69 -24.62
CA LEU A 132 -20.71 -1.93 -25.37
C LEU A 132 -21.05 -3.13 -24.47
N LEU A 133 -20.37 -3.25 -23.33
CA LEU A 133 -20.53 -4.38 -22.42
C LEU A 133 -21.76 -4.26 -21.52
N ALA A 134 -21.97 -3.11 -20.88
CA ALA A 134 -23.09 -2.84 -19.98
C ALA A 134 -24.30 -2.27 -20.74
N GLY A 135 -24.13 -1.13 -21.40
CA GLY A 135 -25.21 -0.32 -21.99
C GLY A 135 -25.95 -0.97 -23.16
N LYS A 136 -25.24 -1.61 -24.10
CA LYS A 136 -25.87 -2.34 -25.23
C LYS A 136 -26.55 -3.63 -24.77
N SER A 137 -25.98 -4.30 -23.77
CA SER A 137 -26.51 -5.56 -23.21
C SER A 137 -27.80 -5.38 -22.38
N ALA A 138 -28.05 -4.17 -21.88
CA ALA A 138 -29.26 -3.82 -21.15
C ALA A 138 -30.47 -3.53 -22.07
N GLY A 139 -30.23 -3.30 -23.37
CA GLY A 139 -31.27 -2.97 -24.36
C GLY A 139 -31.91 -4.18 -25.06
N ASP A 140 -31.11 -5.14 -25.54
CA ASP A 140 -31.62 -6.22 -26.42
C ASP A 140 -31.90 -7.56 -25.71
N ARG A 141 -31.49 -7.72 -24.45
CA ARG A 141 -31.44 -9.04 -23.81
C ARG A 141 -32.64 -9.38 -22.92
N LEU A 142 -33.54 -8.43 -22.67
CA LEU A 142 -34.78 -8.69 -21.91
C LEU A 142 -35.77 -9.56 -22.70
N ASP A 143 -35.82 -9.43 -24.03
CA ASP A 143 -36.67 -10.26 -24.88
C ASP A 143 -36.02 -11.62 -25.21
N GLY A 144 -34.69 -11.67 -25.31
CA GLY A 144 -33.96 -12.91 -25.63
C GLY A 144 -33.63 -13.82 -24.45
N TRP A 145 -33.75 -13.38 -23.18
CA TRP A 145 -33.34 -14.17 -22.02
C TRP A 145 -34.49 -14.97 -21.37
N ARG A 146 -35.76 -14.62 -21.63
CA ARG A 146 -36.92 -15.45 -21.26
C ARG A 146 -36.91 -16.83 -21.93
N SER A 147 -36.14 -17.03 -23.00
CA SER A 147 -36.07 -18.31 -23.73
C SER A 147 -34.89 -19.20 -23.34
N ARG A 148 -33.99 -18.78 -22.44
CA ARG A 148 -32.72 -19.49 -22.16
C ARG A 148 -32.48 -19.86 -20.69
N GLU A 149 -33.54 -20.03 -19.91
CA GLU A 149 -33.50 -20.79 -18.65
C GLU A 149 -33.63 -22.29 -18.96
N ARG A 150 -32.51 -22.91 -19.36
CA ARG A 150 -32.26 -24.36 -19.32
C ARG A 150 -30.80 -24.53 -19.72
N TYR A 151 -29.86 -24.50 -18.77
CA TYR A 151 -28.63 -25.30 -18.75
C TYR A 151 -27.77 -24.89 -17.53
N GLY A 152 -27.63 -25.83 -16.60
CA GLY A 152 -27.05 -25.65 -15.27
C GLY A 152 -25.53 -25.66 -15.21
N SER A 153 -24.86 -24.60 -15.69
CA SER A 153 -23.39 -24.48 -15.64
C SER A 153 -22.85 -23.24 -14.90
N PHE A 154 -23.67 -22.53 -14.11
CA PHE A 154 -23.25 -21.25 -13.48
C PHE A 154 -22.94 -21.31 -11.97
N LYS A 155 -22.85 -22.49 -11.35
CA LYS A 155 -22.56 -22.58 -9.91
C LYS A 155 -21.13 -22.10 -9.57
N PHE A 156 -20.13 -22.44 -10.37
CA PHE A 156 -18.73 -22.05 -10.12
C PHE A 156 -18.48 -20.53 -10.22
N VAL A 157 -19.10 -19.87 -11.19
CA VAL A 157 -18.99 -18.42 -11.37
C VAL A 157 -19.61 -17.67 -10.18
N ASN A 158 -20.69 -18.21 -9.60
CA ASN A 158 -21.31 -17.65 -8.42
C ASN A 158 -20.43 -17.79 -7.17
N TYR A 159 -19.77 -18.94 -6.96
CA TYR A 159 -18.83 -19.10 -5.83
C TYR A 159 -17.62 -18.17 -5.95
N ALA A 160 -17.05 -18.02 -7.15
CA ALA A 160 -15.97 -17.07 -7.40
C ALA A 160 -16.42 -15.62 -7.12
N ALA A 161 -17.64 -15.25 -7.53
CA ALA A 161 -18.22 -13.94 -7.25
C ALA A 161 -18.41 -13.68 -5.74
N TYR A 162 -18.91 -14.66 -4.99
CA TYR A 162 -19.04 -14.54 -3.53
C TYR A 162 -17.68 -14.42 -2.85
N ALA A 163 -16.67 -15.15 -3.30
CA ALA A 163 -15.31 -15.05 -2.77
C ALA A 163 -14.71 -13.65 -3.01
N VAL A 164 -14.91 -13.08 -4.21
CA VAL A 164 -14.46 -11.72 -4.54
C VAL A 164 -15.20 -10.68 -3.69
N LEU A 165 -16.52 -10.79 -3.54
CA LEU A 165 -17.30 -9.88 -2.70
C LEU A 165 -16.90 -9.96 -1.23
N ALA A 166 -16.70 -11.17 -0.70
CA ALA A 166 -16.24 -11.37 0.68
C ALA A 166 -14.85 -10.77 0.90
N TYR A 167 -13.94 -10.94 -0.07
CA TYR A 167 -12.61 -10.33 -0.03
C TYR A 167 -12.68 -8.78 -0.05
N LEU A 168 -13.51 -8.21 -0.93
CA LEU A 168 -13.70 -6.76 -1.00
C LEU A 168 -14.34 -6.20 0.29
N ALA A 169 -15.31 -6.91 0.87
CA ALA A 169 -15.93 -6.54 2.13
C ALA A 169 -14.93 -6.60 3.30
N TYR A 170 -14.09 -7.64 3.34
CA TYR A 170 -13.01 -7.76 4.32
C TYR A 170 -12.00 -6.60 4.22
N GLN A 171 -11.59 -6.25 2.99
CA GLN A 171 -10.71 -5.10 2.76
C GLN A 171 -11.37 -3.79 3.20
N LEU A 172 -12.64 -3.57 2.84
CA LEU A 172 -13.39 -2.38 3.24
C LEU A 172 -13.49 -2.26 4.77
N ALA A 173 -13.81 -3.36 5.47
CA ALA A 173 -13.87 -3.37 6.92
C ALA A 173 -12.52 -3.02 7.55
N GLY A 174 -11.42 -3.60 7.03
CA GLY A 174 -10.06 -3.26 7.47
C GLY A 174 -9.73 -1.77 7.29
N TYR A 175 -10.11 -1.17 6.16
CA TYR A 175 -9.89 0.26 5.91
C TYR A 175 -10.75 1.17 6.77
N VAL A 176 -12.03 0.84 6.97
CA VAL A 176 -12.91 1.61 7.85
C VAL A 176 -12.39 1.56 9.28
N TYR A 177 -11.93 0.39 9.75
CA TYR A 177 -11.35 0.24 11.07
C TYR A 177 -10.05 1.07 11.23
N HIS A 178 -9.11 0.94 10.29
CA HIS A 178 -7.83 1.66 10.36
C HIS A 178 -7.99 3.17 10.15
N GLY A 179 -8.86 3.59 9.22
CA GLY A 179 -9.20 4.99 9.00
C GLY A 179 -9.92 5.60 10.20
N GLY A 180 -10.84 4.86 10.82
CA GLY A 180 -11.50 5.25 12.06
C GLY A 180 -10.50 5.45 13.20
N LYS A 181 -9.55 4.52 13.37
CA LYS A 181 -8.44 4.67 14.35
C LYS A 181 -7.61 5.93 14.10
N LEU A 182 -7.22 6.21 12.85
CA LEU A 182 -6.44 7.41 12.51
C LEU A 182 -7.19 8.71 12.81
N ILE A 183 -8.48 8.77 12.50
CA ILE A 183 -9.34 9.92 12.81
C ILE A 183 -9.48 10.08 14.32
N TRP A 184 -9.75 9.00 15.05
CA TRP A 184 -9.89 9.00 16.51
C TRP A 184 -8.67 9.58 17.21
N VAL A 185 -7.48 9.12 16.81
CA VAL A 185 -6.20 9.54 17.37
C VAL A 185 -5.83 10.99 17.03
N SER A 186 -6.33 11.47 15.90
CA SER A 186 -6.05 12.82 15.42
C SER A 186 -6.98 13.87 16.01
N TYR A 187 -8.21 13.49 16.39
CA TYR A 187 -9.26 14.45 16.77
C TYR A 187 -9.92 14.21 18.13
N VAL A 188 -9.86 12.99 18.69
CA VAL A 188 -10.62 12.64 19.91
C VAL A 188 -9.72 12.49 21.11
N SER A 189 -8.68 11.65 21.02
CA SER A 189 -7.79 11.38 22.14
C SER A 189 -6.38 11.10 21.63
N GLU A 190 -5.43 11.91 22.07
CA GLU A 190 -4.02 11.61 21.86
C GLU A 190 -3.63 10.44 22.80
N PRO A 191 -2.97 9.40 22.26
CA PRO A 191 -2.49 8.31 23.09
C PRO A 191 -1.48 8.81 24.11
N GLY A 192 -1.48 8.20 25.29
CA GLY A 192 -0.40 8.42 26.25
C GLY A 192 0.97 8.05 25.65
N PRO A 193 2.07 8.62 26.15
CA PRO A 193 3.41 8.38 25.62
C PRO A 193 3.89 6.92 25.73
N GLY A 194 3.16 6.08 26.47
CA GLY A 194 3.53 4.69 26.74
C GLY A 194 4.67 4.57 27.75
N THR A 195 5.18 3.36 27.94
CA THR A 195 6.32 3.08 28.82
C THR A 195 7.35 2.20 28.10
N PRO A 196 8.62 2.61 27.98
CA PRO A 196 9.15 3.96 28.19
C PRO A 196 8.48 5.02 27.27
N PRO A 197 8.53 6.32 27.63
CA PRO A 197 7.86 7.36 26.85
C PRO A 197 8.49 7.48 25.45
N PHE A 198 7.71 7.16 24.42
CA PHE A 198 8.18 7.14 23.04
C PHE A 198 8.61 8.54 22.58
N GLN A 199 9.80 8.63 22.00
CA GLN A 199 10.40 9.87 21.52
C GLN A 199 10.83 9.72 20.06
N VAL A 200 10.58 10.78 19.29
CA VAL A 200 10.97 10.88 17.89
C VAL A 200 12.09 11.90 17.72
N LYS A 201 12.96 11.64 16.75
CA LYS A 201 14.10 12.49 16.42
C LYS A 201 13.67 13.94 16.13
N PHE A 202 14.42 14.89 16.69
CA PHE A 202 14.24 16.34 16.49
C PHE A 202 12.89 16.92 16.97
N GLU A 203 12.26 16.32 17.99
CA GLU A 203 11.00 16.83 18.59
C GLU A 203 9.89 17.10 17.56
N ARG A 204 9.89 16.37 16.44
CA ARG A 204 8.84 16.50 15.42
C ARG A 204 7.51 16.05 16.01
N ARG A 205 6.42 16.67 15.56
CA ARG A 205 5.07 16.19 15.92
C ARG A 205 4.90 14.74 15.47
N LEU A 206 4.43 13.88 16.38
CA LEU A 206 4.11 12.49 16.10
C LEU A 206 3.13 12.40 14.92
N THR A 207 3.43 11.53 13.97
CA THR A 207 2.54 11.26 12.84
C THR A 207 1.30 10.51 13.34
N ALA A 208 0.21 10.56 12.58
CA ALA A 208 -0.99 9.81 12.93
C ALA A 208 -0.75 8.29 13.00
N SER A 209 0.15 7.76 12.17
CA SER A 209 0.55 6.35 12.18
C SER A 209 1.37 6.00 13.43
N GLN A 210 2.33 6.83 13.84
CA GLN A 210 3.08 6.66 15.08
C GLN A 210 2.15 6.67 16.30
N LYS A 211 1.17 7.58 16.33
CA LYS A 211 0.19 7.62 17.41
C LYS A 211 -0.70 6.36 17.43
N VAL A 212 -1.09 5.82 16.27
CA VAL A 212 -1.81 4.52 16.22
C VAL A 212 -0.93 3.39 16.74
N ALA A 213 0.35 3.33 16.34
CA ALA A 213 1.31 2.36 16.85
C ALA A 213 1.46 2.45 18.38
N MET A 214 1.49 3.66 18.95
CA MET A 214 1.54 3.88 20.40
C MET A 214 0.26 3.47 21.15
N MET A 215 -0.89 3.36 20.49
CA MET A 215 -2.09 2.76 21.08
C MET A 215 -2.06 1.24 21.02
N ASP A 216 -1.67 0.70 19.87
CA ASP A 216 -1.73 -0.74 19.61
C ASP A 216 -0.65 -1.52 20.36
N PHE A 217 0.46 -0.83 20.61
CA PHE A 217 1.49 -1.24 21.53
C PHE A 217 1.56 -0.11 22.55
N PRO A 218 1.19 -0.28 23.83
CA PRO A 218 1.38 0.75 24.87
C PRO A 218 2.62 0.54 25.76
N ASP A 219 3.10 -0.69 25.88
CA ASP A 219 4.17 -1.12 26.81
C ASP A 219 5.08 -2.19 26.17
N PRO A 220 6.19 -2.61 26.81
CA PRO A 220 7.11 -3.59 26.24
C PRO A 220 6.47 -4.97 26.08
N ALA A 221 5.59 -5.39 27.01
CA ALA A 221 4.93 -6.69 26.97
C ALA A 221 4.00 -6.83 25.75
N SER A 222 3.39 -5.73 25.31
CA SER A 222 2.56 -5.68 24.11
C SER A 222 3.32 -6.01 22.82
N CYS A 223 4.65 -5.87 22.82
CA CYS A 223 5.53 -6.15 21.68
C CYS A 223 6.17 -7.55 21.70
N LEU A 224 5.92 -8.35 22.74
CA LEU A 224 6.49 -9.70 22.90
C LEU A 224 5.59 -10.78 22.31
N LYS A 225 6.20 -11.89 21.87
CA LYS A 225 5.48 -13.06 21.30
C LYS A 225 4.47 -13.68 22.26
N LYS A 226 4.74 -13.57 23.56
CA LYS A 226 3.80 -13.93 24.62
C LYS A 226 3.62 -12.71 25.49
N ALA A 227 2.39 -12.23 25.56
CA ALA A 227 2.03 -11.16 26.48
C ALA A 227 2.17 -11.69 27.91
N GLU A 228 2.95 -10.98 28.71
CA GLU A 228 3.09 -11.19 30.15
C GLU A 228 2.39 -10.05 30.88
N THR A 229 1.73 -10.35 32.00
CA THR A 229 0.97 -9.36 32.78
C THR A 229 1.88 -8.54 33.69
N ASP A 230 3.09 -9.04 33.94
CA ASP A 230 4.12 -8.44 34.79
C ASP A 230 5.32 -7.98 33.94
N ALA A 231 6.23 -7.21 34.56
CA ALA A 231 7.45 -6.74 33.90
C ALA A 231 8.29 -7.94 33.39
N PRO A 232 8.49 -8.07 32.06
CA PRO A 232 9.16 -9.24 31.50
C PRO A 232 10.64 -9.25 31.91
N PRO A 233 11.22 -10.43 32.19
CA PRO A 233 12.64 -10.52 32.48
C PRO A 233 13.51 -10.12 31.28
N LEU A 234 14.73 -9.65 31.54
CA LEU A 234 15.64 -9.03 30.55
C LEU A 234 15.96 -9.91 29.33
N ASP A 235 15.97 -11.23 29.52
CA ASP A 235 16.21 -12.22 28.47
C ASP A 235 15.04 -12.29 27.48
N ARG A 236 13.81 -12.14 27.97
CA ARG A 236 12.57 -12.19 27.18
C ARG A 236 12.35 -10.93 26.34
N LEU A 237 12.96 -9.79 26.69
CA LEU A 237 12.91 -8.57 25.88
C LEU A 237 13.48 -8.75 24.46
N LYS A 238 14.23 -9.82 24.21
CA LYS A 238 14.72 -10.23 22.89
C LYS A 238 13.68 -10.97 22.04
N GLU A 239 12.50 -11.29 22.56
CA GLU A 239 11.46 -12.05 21.85
C GLU A 239 10.40 -11.15 21.21
N MET A 240 10.84 -10.17 20.41
CA MET A 240 9.93 -9.29 19.67
C MET A 240 9.02 -10.09 18.73
N ASP A 241 7.73 -9.78 18.77
CA ASP A 241 6.72 -10.39 17.92
C ASP A 241 6.61 -9.68 16.57
N TRP A 242 7.51 -10.05 15.65
CA TRP A 242 7.52 -9.53 14.29
C TRP A 242 6.24 -9.83 13.50
N ASP A 243 5.44 -10.84 13.89
CA ASP A 243 4.20 -11.20 13.19
C ASP A 243 3.05 -10.21 13.48
N ARG A 244 3.15 -9.46 14.58
CA ARG A 244 2.18 -8.42 14.96
C ARG A 244 2.51 -7.04 14.39
N ILE A 245 3.70 -6.86 13.84
CA ILE A 245 4.16 -5.60 13.26
C ILE A 245 3.62 -5.48 11.84
N ASP A 246 2.93 -4.39 11.52
CA ASP A 246 2.36 -4.21 10.18
C ASP A 246 3.13 -3.21 9.32
N ASN A 247 3.79 -2.24 9.96
CA ASN A 247 4.46 -1.13 9.30
C ASN A 247 5.71 -0.66 10.07
N THR A 248 6.42 0.30 9.49
CA THR A 248 7.67 0.84 10.07
C THR A 248 7.45 1.53 11.41
N ASP A 249 6.35 2.27 11.57
CA ASP A 249 6.06 3.00 12.81
C ASP A 249 5.78 2.03 13.97
N ASP A 250 5.06 0.93 13.72
CA ASP A 250 4.86 -0.16 14.68
C ASP A 250 6.21 -0.75 15.12
N ALA A 251 7.10 -0.99 14.15
CA ALA A 251 8.42 -1.54 14.39
C ALA A 251 9.27 -0.59 15.24
N GLU A 252 9.29 0.70 14.91
CA GLU A 252 10.04 1.72 15.66
C GLU A 252 9.53 1.86 17.09
N VAL A 253 8.21 1.90 17.30
CA VAL A 253 7.61 1.97 18.63
C VAL A 253 7.99 0.73 19.46
N CYS A 254 7.85 -0.47 18.89
CA CYS A 254 8.20 -1.69 19.62
C CYS A 254 9.69 -1.83 19.90
N MET A 255 10.54 -1.52 18.92
CA MET A 255 11.99 -1.50 19.11
C MET A 255 12.38 -0.49 20.19
N PHE A 256 11.80 0.71 20.17
CA PHE A 256 12.05 1.73 21.19
C PHE A 256 11.67 1.24 22.59
N ARG A 257 10.53 0.56 22.73
CA ARG A 257 10.12 0.07 24.05
C ARG A 257 10.97 -1.06 24.56
N LEU A 258 11.25 -2.06 23.72
CA LEU A 258 12.05 -3.21 24.12
C LEU A 258 13.50 -2.80 24.41
N LEU A 259 14.11 -1.97 23.55
CA LEU A 259 15.47 -1.46 23.77
C LEU A 259 15.52 -0.49 24.95
N GLY A 260 14.55 0.41 25.07
CA GLY A 260 14.49 1.41 26.13
C GLY A 260 14.16 0.84 27.52
N SER A 261 13.76 -0.43 27.59
CA SER A 261 13.61 -1.16 28.85
C SER A 261 14.93 -1.71 29.41
N TYR A 262 16.02 -1.71 28.63
CA TYR A 262 17.35 -2.04 29.15
C TYR A 262 17.96 -0.85 29.92
N GLU A 263 18.79 -1.15 30.92
CA GLU A 263 19.41 -0.12 31.76
C GLU A 263 20.39 0.79 31.03
N ASN A 264 21.02 0.29 29.97
CA ASN A 264 22.04 1.01 29.20
C ASN A 264 22.28 0.40 27.82
N LEU A 265 23.06 1.09 26.99
CA LEU A 265 23.35 0.69 25.62
C LEU A 265 24.14 -0.63 25.47
N SER A 266 24.73 -1.17 26.55
CA SER A 266 25.59 -2.36 26.46
C SER A 266 24.82 -3.59 25.93
N TYR A 267 23.51 -3.62 26.15
CA TYR A 267 22.61 -4.69 25.70
C TYR A 267 22.13 -4.55 24.25
N ALA A 268 22.28 -3.37 23.63
CA ALA A 268 21.68 -3.09 22.34
C ALA A 268 22.22 -3.97 21.20
N THR A 269 23.53 -4.25 21.18
CA THR A 269 24.15 -5.11 20.15
C THR A 269 23.60 -6.52 20.21
N ASP A 270 23.63 -7.11 21.40
CA ASP A 270 23.11 -8.46 21.67
C ASP A 270 21.60 -8.55 21.37
N TRP A 271 20.83 -7.50 21.67
CA TRP A 271 19.42 -7.42 21.29
C TRP A 271 19.22 -7.43 19.76
N PHE A 272 19.97 -6.61 19.02
CA PHE A 272 19.89 -6.57 17.55
C PHE A 272 20.31 -7.90 16.91
N GLU A 273 21.36 -8.53 17.43
CA GLU A 273 21.83 -9.83 16.95
C GLU A 273 20.81 -10.94 17.24
N ALA A 274 20.13 -10.91 18.38
CA ALA A 274 19.02 -11.82 18.68
C ALA A 274 17.84 -11.63 17.71
N GLN A 275 17.63 -10.41 17.21
CA GLN A 275 16.68 -10.15 16.13
C GLN A 275 17.21 -10.58 14.75
N GLY A 276 18.45 -11.06 14.62
CA GLY A 276 19.06 -11.46 13.35
C GLY A 276 19.58 -10.29 12.50
N PHE A 277 19.76 -9.11 13.10
CA PHE A 277 20.49 -8.01 12.48
C PHE A 277 21.99 -8.26 12.61
N ARG A 278 22.75 -7.73 11.65
CA ARG A 278 24.20 -7.65 11.70
C ARG A 278 24.59 -6.25 12.19
N VAL A 279 25.28 -6.19 13.32
CA VAL A 279 25.86 -4.98 13.88
C VAL A 279 27.35 -4.96 13.51
N PRO A 280 27.84 -3.97 12.75
CA PRO A 280 29.28 -3.84 12.50
C PRO A 280 30.01 -3.42 13.78
N ASP A 281 31.24 -3.92 14.00
CA ASP A 281 32.02 -3.63 15.22
C ASP A 281 32.17 -2.13 15.52
N ASN A 282 32.29 -1.31 14.46
CA ASN A 282 32.46 0.15 14.55
C ASN A 282 31.17 0.93 14.86
N PHE A 283 30.03 0.24 14.94
CA PHE A 283 28.72 0.81 15.27
C PHE A 283 28.03 -0.02 16.36
N SER A 284 28.81 -0.77 17.15
CA SER A 284 28.35 -1.67 18.20
C SER A 284 28.28 -0.97 19.56
N SER A 285 27.75 -1.66 20.56
CA SER A 285 27.69 -1.18 21.94
C SER A 285 29.09 -0.98 22.55
N ALA A 286 30.10 -1.71 22.08
CA ALA A 286 31.48 -1.56 22.54
C ALA A 286 32.16 -0.33 21.91
N ARG A 287 31.73 0.07 20.71
CA ARG A 287 32.25 1.23 19.98
C ARG A 287 31.09 1.95 19.28
N PRO A 288 30.22 2.64 20.04
CA PRO A 288 29.09 3.34 19.46
C PRO A 288 29.60 4.56 18.69
N ASN A 289 28.90 4.93 17.62
CA ASN A 289 29.24 6.12 16.85
C ASN A 289 28.79 7.36 17.62
N ALA A 290 29.74 8.10 18.17
CA ALA A 290 29.46 9.36 18.86
C ALA A 290 29.10 10.47 17.85
N GLU A 291 27.93 11.08 18.01
CA GLU A 291 27.53 12.24 17.22
C GLU A 291 28.14 13.54 17.78
N ARG A 292 28.02 14.63 17.02
CA ARG A 292 28.60 15.94 17.39
C ARG A 292 28.03 16.49 18.70
N ASP A 293 26.79 16.13 19.02
CA ASP A 293 26.13 16.51 20.26
C ASP A 293 26.53 15.62 21.45
N GLY A 294 27.33 14.58 21.21
CA GLY A 294 27.78 13.61 22.21
C GLY A 294 26.82 12.44 22.42
N THR A 295 25.72 12.36 21.68
CA THR A 295 24.84 11.18 21.71
C THR A 295 25.55 9.97 21.09
N GLN A 296 25.13 8.77 21.50
CA GLN A 296 25.77 7.53 21.09
C GLN A 296 24.83 6.75 20.18
N ARG A 297 25.24 6.52 18.92
CA ARG A 297 24.44 5.80 17.94
C ARG A 297 24.96 4.39 17.69
N ILE A 298 24.04 3.44 17.72
CA ILE A 298 24.25 2.04 17.33
C ILE A 298 23.47 1.80 16.05
N SER A 299 24.13 1.20 15.06
CA SER A 299 23.54 0.94 13.74
C SER A 299 23.55 -0.56 13.45
N ALA A 300 22.37 -1.10 13.20
CA ALA A 300 22.16 -2.50 12.89
C ALA A 300 21.61 -2.65 11.46
N SER A 301 22.11 -3.63 10.72
CA SER A 301 21.72 -3.85 9.32
C SER A 301 21.10 -5.23 9.15
N TYR A 302 20.03 -5.34 8.36
CA TYR A 302 19.35 -6.58 8.09
C TYR A 302 19.19 -6.78 6.58
N SER A 303 19.61 -7.96 6.10
CA SER A 303 19.52 -8.29 4.68
C SER A 303 18.16 -8.91 4.36
N ILE A 304 17.25 -8.07 3.85
CA ILE A 304 15.95 -8.53 3.33
C ILE A 304 16.16 -9.49 2.16
N ARG A 305 17.18 -9.27 1.33
CA ARG A 305 17.52 -10.16 0.20
C ARG A 305 17.88 -11.58 0.65
N LYS A 306 18.58 -11.74 1.76
CA LYS A 306 19.03 -13.04 2.26
C LYS A 306 17.98 -13.73 3.13
N ASN A 307 17.30 -12.98 3.98
CA ASN A 307 16.48 -13.53 5.07
C ASN A 307 14.97 -13.31 4.88
N GLY A 308 14.55 -12.55 3.86
CA GLY A 308 13.17 -12.11 3.68
C GLY A 308 12.81 -10.91 4.56
N PRO A 309 11.67 -10.23 4.34
CA PRO A 309 11.26 -9.07 5.12
C PRO A 309 10.89 -9.45 6.56
N LYS A 310 11.20 -8.56 7.53
CA LYS A 310 10.93 -8.81 8.95
C LYS A 310 9.46 -8.76 9.32
N PHE A 311 8.70 -7.86 8.73
CA PHE A 311 7.27 -7.72 8.97
C PHE A 311 6.51 -7.63 7.65
N PRO A 312 5.25 -8.12 7.61
CA PRO A 312 4.40 -8.04 6.44
C PRO A 312 4.01 -6.59 6.19
N THR A 313 4.75 -5.93 5.32
CA THR A 313 4.33 -4.66 4.73
C THR A 313 3.13 -4.94 3.84
N ARG A 314 1.92 -4.80 4.40
CA ARG A 314 0.67 -5.32 3.86
C ARG A 314 0.38 -4.84 2.42
N GLY A 315 -0.20 -5.73 1.61
CA GLY A 315 -0.78 -5.43 0.28
C GLY A 315 -0.33 -6.35 -0.87
N ILE A 316 -1.28 -6.73 -1.75
CA ILE A 316 -1.03 -7.48 -3.00
C ILE A 316 -0.04 -6.74 -3.91
N VAL A 317 -0.13 -5.41 -3.91
CA VAL A 317 0.70 -4.51 -4.71
C VAL A 317 2.18 -4.66 -4.37
N ARG A 318 2.56 -4.90 -3.10
CA ARG A 318 3.98 -5.11 -2.72
C ARG A 318 4.49 -6.54 -2.94
N ARG A 319 3.61 -7.55 -2.95
CA ARG A 319 3.99 -8.91 -3.42
C ARG A 319 4.24 -8.93 -4.93
N ALA A 320 3.54 -8.09 -5.68
CA ALA A 320 3.71 -7.95 -7.12
C ALA A 320 4.90 -7.04 -7.48
N PHE A 321 5.22 -6.04 -6.65
CA PHE A 321 6.25 -5.05 -6.94
C PHE A 321 7.51 -5.17 -6.14
N ARG A 322 8.50 -5.75 -6.82
CA ARG A 322 9.91 -5.69 -6.52
C ARG A 322 10.52 -4.29 -6.65
N SER A 323 9.92 -3.24 -6.09
CA SER A 323 10.71 -2.16 -5.45
C SER A 323 11.14 -2.63 -4.05
N ILE A 324 11.62 -3.87 -3.97
CA ILE A 324 11.92 -4.57 -2.71
C ILE A 324 13.13 -3.88 -2.11
N PRO A 325 13.00 -3.21 -0.94
CA PRO A 325 14.17 -2.82 -0.20
C PRO A 325 15.00 -4.08 0.06
N TYR A 326 16.26 -4.06 -0.35
CA TYR A 326 17.14 -5.22 -0.23
C TYR A 326 17.84 -5.27 1.15
N GLY A 327 17.81 -4.15 1.86
CA GLY A 327 18.33 -3.98 3.21
C GLY A 327 17.41 -3.10 4.06
N MET A 328 17.44 -3.37 5.36
CA MET A 328 16.85 -2.54 6.41
C MET A 328 17.99 -2.12 7.33
N ILE A 329 18.05 -0.84 7.69
CA ILE A 329 19.01 -0.29 8.63
C ILE A 329 18.22 0.27 9.80
N VAL A 330 18.61 -0.07 11.02
CA VAL A 330 18.00 0.47 12.24
C VAL A 330 19.08 1.21 13.00
N ASN A 331 18.77 2.46 13.36
CA ASN A 331 19.61 3.30 14.17
C ASN A 331 18.94 3.51 15.52
N ALA A 332 19.60 3.06 16.60
CA ALA A 332 19.20 3.37 17.97
C ALA A 332 20.16 4.41 18.54
N THR A 333 19.62 5.58 18.90
CA THR A 333 20.42 6.66 19.48
C THR A 333 20.15 6.78 20.98
N TRP A 334 21.24 6.79 21.74
CA TRP A 334 21.26 6.85 23.19
C TRP A 334 21.83 8.18 23.68
N SER A 335 21.51 8.53 24.93
CA SER A 335 22.06 9.66 25.66
C SER A 335 23.60 9.58 25.76
N LYS A 336 24.24 10.70 26.12
CA LYS A 336 25.71 10.80 26.17
C LYS A 336 26.34 9.83 27.17
N ASP A 337 25.64 9.57 28.27
CA ASP A 337 25.99 8.59 29.30
C ASP A 337 25.54 7.16 28.97
N GLY A 338 24.81 6.99 27.86
CA GLY A 338 24.41 5.68 27.36
C GLY A 338 23.31 4.98 28.15
N LYS A 339 22.66 5.70 29.08
CA LYS A 339 21.64 5.13 29.99
C LYS A 339 20.21 5.27 29.47
N GLN A 340 19.95 6.22 28.58
CA GLN A 340 18.61 6.50 28.09
C GLN A 340 18.56 6.38 26.57
N LEU A 341 17.63 5.57 26.06
CA LEU A 341 17.32 5.54 24.63
C LEU A 341 16.51 6.79 24.26
N LEU A 342 16.97 7.52 23.26
CA LEU A 342 16.36 8.78 22.83
C LEU A 342 15.43 8.61 21.64
N TRP A 343 15.80 7.82 20.64
CA TRP A 343 14.91 7.45 19.52
C TRP A 343 15.44 6.23 18.77
N VAL A 344 14.55 5.62 17.97
CA VAL A 344 14.87 4.57 17.02
C VAL A 344 14.39 5.00 15.64
N GLU A 345 15.20 4.81 14.61
CA GLU A 345 14.90 5.17 13.22
C GLU A 345 15.18 3.96 12.32
N THR A 346 14.21 3.65 11.44
CA THR A 346 14.32 2.54 10.48
C THR A 346 14.38 3.07 9.05
N ASP A 347 15.49 2.80 8.38
CA ASP A 347 15.71 3.13 6.98
C ASP A 347 15.69 1.88 6.09
N PHE A 348 15.31 2.06 4.84
CA PHE A 348 15.28 1.01 3.83
C PHE A 348 16.19 1.34 2.66
N SER A 349 17.06 0.40 2.29
CA SER A 349 17.88 0.53 1.08
C SER A 349 17.11 -0.02 -0.11
N THR A 350 16.73 0.86 -1.04
CA THR A 350 16.08 0.52 -2.32
C THR A 350 17.08 0.58 -3.49
N LEU A 351 16.83 -0.16 -4.56
CA LEU A 351 17.56 -0.05 -5.82
C LEU A 351 17.00 1.05 -6.71
#